data_AF-A0A916IYL8-F1
#
_entry.id   AF-A0A916IYL8-F1
#
_cell.length_a   1.000
_cell.length_b   1.000
_cell.length_c   1.000
_cell.angle_alpha   90.00
_cell.angle_beta   90.00
_cell.angle_gamma   90.00
#
_symmetry.space_group_name_H-M   'P 1'
#
loop_
_entity.id
_entity.type
_entity.pdbx_description
1 polymer ?
#
loop_
_entity_poly.entity_id
_entity_poly.type
_entity_poly.pdbx_seq_one_letter_code
_entity_poly.pdbx_strand_id
1 'polypeptide(L)'
;MHNPKVPDDFPRDPFPASLAGTQAKVAARRINGRCVVGLTDDERAERYAMCLDLVEQLVAYCRRKALEQPTRSPNELLDWVERGVRNKQAVWQLGGPEVDWIVAQMRWSYELTADAIDGSET
;
A
#
# COMPACT_ATOMS: atom_id res chain seq x y z
N MET A 1 -6.87 -9.25 20.60
CA MET A 1 -6.31 -8.78 19.32
C MET A 1 -7.48 -8.19 18.54
N HIS A 2 -7.49 -6.87 18.32
CA HIS A 2 -8.51 -6.26 17.44
C HIS A 2 -8.04 -6.50 16.01
N ASN A 3 -8.75 -7.37 15.28
CA ASN A 3 -8.47 -7.56 13.87
C ASN A 3 -9.04 -6.34 13.14
N PRO A 4 -8.22 -5.47 12.52
CA PRO A 4 -8.76 -4.32 11.79
C PRO A 4 -9.66 -4.84 10.66
N LYS A 5 -10.83 -4.24 10.50
CA LYS A 5 -11.75 -4.63 9.42
C LYS A 5 -11.10 -4.30 8.09
N VAL A 6 -10.54 -5.30 7.43
CA VAL A 6 -9.83 -5.12 6.16
C VAL A 6 -10.82 -4.69 5.08
N PRO A 7 -10.61 -3.54 4.41
CA PRO A 7 -11.45 -3.05 3.32
C PRO A 7 -11.53 -4.04 2.16
N ASP A 8 -12.62 -4.03 1.39
CA ASP A 8 -12.81 -4.97 0.27
C ASP A 8 -11.87 -4.70 -0.92
N ASP A 9 -11.42 -3.46 -1.09
CA ASP A 9 -10.46 -3.03 -2.12
C ASP A 9 -9.01 -3.41 -1.81
N PHE A 10 -8.71 -3.84 -0.58
CA PHE A 10 -7.38 -4.34 -0.24
C PHE A 10 -7.11 -5.70 -0.93
N PRO A 11 -5.91 -5.93 -1.50
CA PRO A 11 -5.61 -7.15 -2.24
C PRO A 11 -5.90 -8.45 -1.47
N ARG A 12 -6.42 -9.45 -2.20
CA ARG A 12 -6.62 -10.82 -1.70
C ARG A 12 -5.43 -11.73 -2.04
N ASP A 13 -4.74 -11.43 -3.13
CA ASP A 13 -3.53 -12.09 -3.58
C ASP A 13 -2.46 -11.05 -3.90
N PRO A 14 -1.43 -10.89 -3.05
CA PRO A 14 -0.34 -9.95 -3.30
C PRO A 14 0.60 -10.41 -4.42
N PHE A 15 0.64 -11.70 -4.76
CA PHE A 15 1.55 -12.25 -5.77
C PHE A 15 0.79 -13.10 -6.79
N PRO A 16 -0.09 -12.50 -7.62
CA PRO A 16 -0.83 -13.23 -8.63
C PRO A 16 0.12 -13.95 -9.59
N ALA A 17 -0.19 -15.22 -9.90
CA ALA A 17 0.68 -16.18 -10.59
C ALA A 17 1.06 -15.84 -12.06
N SER A 18 0.93 -14.60 -12.50
CA SER A 18 1.21 -14.14 -13.87
C SER A 18 2.65 -13.66 -14.09
N LEU A 19 3.64 -14.28 -13.45
CA LEU A 19 5.05 -14.17 -13.87
C LEU A 19 5.47 -15.49 -14.51
N ALA A 20 5.71 -15.41 -15.82
CA ALA A 20 6.07 -16.49 -16.71
C ALA A 20 7.19 -17.40 -16.17
N GLY A 21 7.06 -18.71 -16.41
CA GLY A 21 8.17 -19.63 -16.60
C GLY A 21 8.96 -20.11 -15.37
N THR A 22 8.72 -19.57 -14.18
CA THR A 22 9.36 -20.06 -12.96
C THR A 22 8.31 -20.15 -11.88
N GLN A 23 7.93 -21.38 -11.54
CA GLN A 23 7.00 -21.68 -10.45
C GLN A 23 7.68 -21.29 -9.12
N ALA A 24 7.72 -19.99 -8.82
CA ALA A 24 7.94 -19.52 -7.47
C ALA A 24 6.85 -20.20 -6.65
N LYS A 25 7.26 -21.05 -5.71
CA LYS A 25 6.36 -21.83 -4.84
C LYS A 25 5.21 -20.95 -4.40
N VAL A 26 4.10 -21.03 -5.13
CA VAL A 26 2.80 -20.60 -4.65
C VAL A 26 2.70 -21.31 -3.32
N ALA A 27 2.51 -20.56 -2.24
CA ALA A 27 2.34 -21.12 -0.90
C ALA A 27 1.01 -21.85 -0.82
N ALA A 28 0.80 -22.85 -1.68
CA ALA A 28 -0.30 -23.79 -1.66
C ALA A 28 -0.10 -24.67 -0.43
N ARG A 29 -0.58 -24.20 0.71
CA ARG A 29 -0.74 -25.04 1.89
C ARG A 29 -2.08 -25.75 1.78
N ARG A 30 -2.05 -27.08 1.82
CA ARG A 30 -3.27 -27.89 1.97
C ARG A 30 -3.74 -27.76 3.41
N ILE A 31 -4.86 -27.08 3.63
CA ILE A 31 -5.57 -27.08 4.91
C ILE A 31 -6.82 -27.94 4.72
N ASN A 32 -7.00 -28.99 5.53
CA ASN A 32 -8.14 -29.92 5.46
C ASN A 32 -8.39 -30.51 4.06
N GLY A 33 -7.32 -30.81 3.31
CA GLY A 33 -7.42 -31.42 1.99
C GLY A 33 -7.79 -30.46 0.85
N ARG A 34 -8.02 -29.15 1.11
CA ARG A 34 -8.24 -28.13 0.07
C ARG A 34 -6.95 -27.33 -0.17
N CYS A 35 -6.60 -27.12 -1.44
CA CYS A 35 -5.58 -26.14 -1.81
C CYS A 35 -6.17 -24.74 -1.65
N VAL A 36 -5.66 -23.97 -0.70
CA VAL A 36 -5.96 -22.53 -0.61
C VAL A 36 -4.96 -21.80 -1.50
N VAL A 37 -5.46 -20.95 -2.38
CA VAL A 37 -4.68 -20.04 -3.24
C VAL A 37 -4.94 -18.63 -2.70
N GLY A 38 -3.89 -17.87 -2.35
CA GLY A 38 -4.00 -16.53 -1.76
C GLY A 38 -3.85 -16.50 -0.23
N LEU A 39 -3.97 -15.30 0.36
CA LEU A 39 -3.86 -15.09 1.81
C LEU A 39 -5.12 -15.60 2.53
N THR A 40 -4.96 -16.18 3.72
CA THR A 40 -6.06 -16.34 4.68
C THR A 40 -6.56 -14.98 5.17
N ASP A 41 -7.75 -14.93 5.79
CA ASP A 41 -8.29 -13.66 6.30
C ASP A 41 -7.39 -13.04 7.40
N ASP A 42 -6.76 -13.86 8.24
CA ASP A 42 -5.82 -13.39 9.26
C ASP A 42 -4.52 -12.86 8.62
N GLU A 43 -3.92 -13.60 7.70
CA GLU A 43 -2.73 -13.13 6.97
C GLU A 43 -3.03 -11.85 6.18
N ARG A 44 -4.22 -11.74 5.57
CA ARG A 44 -4.67 -10.54 4.88
C ARG A 44 -4.83 -9.36 5.82
N ALA A 45 -5.30 -9.58 7.05
CA ALA A 45 -5.40 -8.53 8.06
C ALA A 45 -4.03 -8.06 8.56
N GLU A 46 -3.08 -8.97 8.75
CA GLU A 46 -1.70 -8.63 9.07
C GLU A 46 -1.04 -7.82 7.94
N ARG A 47 -1.21 -8.26 6.68
CA ARG A 47 -0.69 -7.53 5.52
C ARG A 47 -1.35 -6.16 5.36
N TYR A 48 -2.65 -6.05 5.61
CA TYR A 48 -3.36 -4.79 5.61
C TYR A 48 -2.81 -3.83 6.67
N ALA A 49 -2.64 -4.29 7.92
CA ALA A 49 -2.12 -3.46 8.99
C ALA A 49 -0.70 -2.92 8.68
N MET A 50 0.16 -3.76 8.10
CA MET A 50 1.49 -3.35 7.65
C MET A 50 1.42 -2.30 6.51
N CYS A 51 0.56 -2.52 5.51
CA CYS A 51 0.41 -1.58 4.40
C CYS A 51 -0.18 -0.24 4.88
N LEU A 52 -1.10 -0.27 5.84
CA LEU A 52 -1.70 0.93 6.43
C LEU A 52 -0.67 1.77 7.18
N ASP A 53 0.16 1.15 8.02
CA ASP A 53 1.27 1.84 8.71
C ASP A 53 2.25 2.48 7.71
N LEU A 54 2.57 1.79 6.62
CA LEU A 54 3.40 2.35 5.55
C LEU A 54 2.73 3.55 4.87
N VAL A 55 1.43 3.51 4.60
CA VAL A 55 0.67 4.66 4.06
C VAL A 55 0.78 5.86 4.99
N GLU A 56 0.58 5.68 6.30
CA GLU A 56 0.68 6.76 7.29
C GLU A 56 2.09 7.39 7.30
N GLN A 57 3.13 6.56 7.29
CA GLN A 57 4.52 7.01 7.23
C GLN A 57 4.82 7.78 5.94
N LEU A 58 4.33 7.31 4.80
CA LEU A 58 4.52 7.97 3.50
C LEU A 58 3.80 9.31 3.44
N VAL A 59 2.58 9.41 3.96
CA VAL A 59 1.83 10.69 4.03
C VAL A 59 2.58 11.70 4.90
N ALA A 60 3.05 11.30 6.09
CA ALA A 60 3.85 12.15 6.96
C ALA A 60 5.16 12.60 6.27
N TYR A 61 5.81 11.67 5.55
CA TYR A 61 7.00 11.97 4.77
C TYR A 61 6.75 12.98 3.64
N CYS A 62 5.68 12.81 2.86
CA CYS A 62 5.27 13.74 1.81
C CYS A 62 5.05 15.15 2.38
N ARG A 63 4.30 15.28 3.48
CA ARG A 63 4.04 16.59 4.09
C ARG A 63 5.33 17.28 4.52
N ARG A 64 6.22 16.56 5.20
CA ARG A 64 7.53 17.11 5.57
C ARG A 64 8.33 17.56 4.34
N LYS A 65 8.31 16.77 3.27
CA LYS A 65 9.02 17.10 2.02
C LYS A 65 8.42 18.28 1.27
N ALA A 66 7.11 18.50 1.35
CA ALA A 66 6.45 19.68 0.80
C ALA A 66 6.91 20.96 1.52
N LEU A 67 7.04 20.93 2.85
CA LEU A 67 7.56 22.05 3.64
C LEU A 67 9.04 22.34 3.34
N GLU A 68 9.86 21.31 3.13
CA GLU A 68 11.28 21.44 2.77
C GLU A 68 11.48 21.96 1.34
N GLN A 69 10.51 21.77 0.43
CA GLN A 69 10.60 22.09 -1.00
C GLN A 69 9.33 22.79 -1.51
N PRO A 70 9.03 24.03 -1.08
CA PRO A 70 7.79 24.71 -1.41
C PRO A 70 7.62 25.07 -2.89
N THR A 71 8.71 25.06 -3.67
CA THR A 71 8.68 25.33 -5.12
C THR A 71 8.24 24.14 -5.95
N ARG A 72 8.21 22.94 -5.36
CA ARG A 72 7.80 21.72 -6.05
C ARG A 72 6.30 21.52 -5.91
N SER A 73 5.63 21.18 -7.01
CA SER A 73 4.19 20.93 -6.94
C SER A 73 3.87 19.66 -6.15
N PRO A 74 2.68 19.58 -5.50
CA PRO A 74 2.26 18.38 -4.79
C PRO A 74 2.28 17.11 -5.66
N ASN A 75 1.82 17.21 -6.92
CA ASN A 75 1.79 16.07 -7.84
C ASN A 75 3.19 15.57 -8.18
N GLU A 76 4.15 16.46 -8.48
CA GLU A 76 5.53 16.06 -8.75
C GLU A 76 6.20 15.40 -7.54
N LEU A 77 5.83 15.81 -6.32
CA LEU A 77 6.29 15.17 -5.10
C LEU A 77 5.71 13.76 -4.96
N LEU A 78 4.39 13.61 -5.11
CA LEU A 78 3.70 12.33 -5.00
C LEU A 78 4.17 11.33 -6.06
N ASP A 79 4.37 11.76 -7.31
CA ASP A 79 4.93 10.93 -8.40
C ASP A 79 6.35 10.45 -8.11
N TRP A 80 7.14 11.27 -7.40
CA TRP A 80 8.49 10.87 -7.00
C TRP A 80 8.49 9.90 -5.83
N VAL A 81 7.62 10.10 -4.85
CA VAL A 81 7.43 9.15 -3.75
C VAL A 81 6.90 7.82 -4.27
N GLU A 82 5.90 7.83 -5.16
CA GLU A 82 5.39 6.62 -5.83
C GLU A 82 6.51 5.84 -6.52
N ARG A 83 7.34 6.50 -7.34
CA ARG A 83 8.51 5.86 -7.96
C ARG A 83 9.44 5.26 -6.92
N GLY A 84 9.67 5.96 -5.80
CA GLY A 84 10.44 5.46 -4.67
C GLY A 84 9.87 4.18 -4.05
N VAL A 85 8.55 4.13 -3.83
CA VAL A 85 7.84 2.96 -3.31
C VAL A 85 7.96 1.79 -4.28
N ARG A 86 7.68 2.01 -5.57
CA ARG A 86 7.82 0.97 -6.62
C ARG A 86 9.24 0.41 -6.71
N ASN A 87 10.25 1.28 -6.62
CA ASN A 87 11.66 0.85 -6.60
C ASN A 87 12.03 0.02 -5.36
N LYS A 88 11.31 0.20 -4.24
CA LYS A 88 11.53 -0.54 -3.00
C LYS A 88 10.63 -1.77 -2.87
N GLN A 89 9.75 -2.04 -3.82
CA GLN A 89 8.78 -3.14 -3.79
C GLN A 89 9.43 -4.48 -3.40
N ALA A 90 10.54 -4.85 -4.05
CA ALA A 90 11.22 -6.11 -3.78
C ALA A 90 11.86 -6.15 -2.37
N VAL A 91 12.45 -5.03 -1.94
CA VAL A 91 13.11 -4.91 -0.62
C VAL A 91 12.09 -4.96 0.51
N TRP A 92 10.92 -4.36 0.31
CA TRP A 92 9.81 -4.36 1.26
C TRP A 92 8.91 -5.59 1.14
N GLN A 93 9.23 -6.51 0.22
CA GLN A 93 8.46 -7.74 -0.01
C GLN A 93 6.97 -7.45 -0.24
N LEU A 94 6.70 -6.41 -1.03
CA LEU A 94 5.35 -6.00 -1.40
C LEU A 94 4.92 -6.63 -2.72
N GLY A 95 3.68 -7.08 -2.75
CA GLY A 95 2.98 -7.44 -3.98
C GLY A 95 2.74 -6.24 -4.90
N GLY A 96 2.66 -6.47 -6.21
CA GLY A 96 2.27 -5.41 -7.15
C GLY A 96 0.93 -4.75 -6.78
N PRO A 97 -0.13 -5.53 -6.52
CA PRO A 97 -1.41 -5.01 -6.03
C PRO A 97 -1.30 -4.26 -4.69
N GLU A 98 -0.39 -4.67 -3.79
CA GLU A 98 -0.19 -3.97 -2.52
C GLU A 98 0.44 -2.59 -2.75
N VAL A 99 1.43 -2.50 -3.65
CA VAL A 99 2.03 -1.22 -4.02
C VAL A 99 1.00 -0.28 -4.65
N ASP A 100 0.16 -0.78 -5.55
CA ASP A 100 -0.89 0.03 -6.17
C ASP A 100 -1.89 0.54 -5.13
N TRP A 101 -2.29 -0.32 -4.19
CA TRP A 101 -3.16 0.07 -3.08
C TRP A 101 -2.49 1.12 -2.17
N ILE A 102 -1.23 0.93 -1.77
CA ILE A 102 -0.46 1.88 -0.94
C ILE A 102 -0.40 3.25 -1.62
N VAL A 103 -0.08 3.30 -2.92
CA VAL A 103 0.03 4.53 -3.68
C VAL A 103 -1.32 5.25 -3.76
N ALA A 104 -2.40 4.53 -4.04
CA ALA A 104 -3.74 5.10 -4.11
C ALA A 104 -4.16 5.71 -2.77
N GLN A 105 -3.97 4.98 -1.68
CA GLN A 105 -4.32 5.43 -0.33
C GLN A 105 -3.46 6.61 0.13
N MET A 106 -2.16 6.60 -0.18
CA MET A 106 -1.26 7.72 0.12
C MET A 106 -1.73 9.01 -0.57
N ARG A 107 -2.06 8.95 -1.86
CA ARG A 107 -2.53 10.13 -2.63
C ARG A 107 -3.85 10.65 -2.07
N TRP A 108 -4.83 9.76 -1.91
CA TRP A 108 -6.14 10.13 -1.37
C TRP A 108 -6.03 10.74 0.03
N SER A 109 -5.25 10.12 0.92
CA SER A 109 -5.04 10.62 2.29
C SER A 109 -4.33 11.98 2.29
N TYR A 110 -3.34 12.18 1.42
CA TYR A 110 -2.63 13.44 1.30
C TYR A 110 -3.56 14.58 0.84
N GLU A 111 -4.38 14.33 -0.19
CA GLU A 111 -5.35 15.29 -0.74
C GLU A 111 -6.44 15.65 0.27
N LEU A 112 -7.06 14.65 0.91
CA LEU A 112 -8.11 14.86 1.92
C LEU A 112 -7.67 15.81 3.05
N THR A 113 -6.38 15.76 3.41
CA THR A 113 -5.85 16.64 4.45
C THR A 113 -5.44 18.00 3.91
N ALA A 114 -5.06 18.11 2.65
CA ALA A 114 -4.80 19.41 2.02
C ALA A 114 -6.10 20.23 1.94
N ASP A 115 -7.21 19.60 1.55
CA ASP A 115 -8.53 20.25 1.47
C ASP A 115 -9.05 20.65 2.87
N ALA A 116 -8.76 19.86 3.91
CA ALA A 116 -9.13 20.19 5.30
C ALA A 116 -8.40 21.43 5.84
N ILE A 117 -7.19 21.72 5.34
CA ILE A 117 -6.40 22.89 5.74
C ILE A 117 -6.90 24.15 5.02
N ASP A 118 -7.25 24.05 3.74
CA ASP A 118 -7.76 25.18 2.93
C ASP A 118 -9.19 25.61 3.37
N GLY A 119 -10.00 24.67 3.84
CA GLY A 119 -11.37 24.94 4.32
C GLY A 119 -11.48 25.54 5.73
N SER A 120 -10.37 25.83 6.41
CA SER A 120 -10.37 26.34 7.80
C SER A 120 -10.16 27.86 7.93
N GLU A 121 -10.08 28.60 6.82
CA GLU A 121 -10.08 30.07 6.82
C GLU A 121 -11.43 30.60 6.30
N THR A 122 -12.40 30.80 7.20
CA THR A 122 -13.55 31.69 6.97
C THR A 122 -13.87 32.52 8.21
#